data_AF-A0A2A5S5V4-F1
#
_entry.id   AF-A0A2A5S5V4-F1
#
_cell.length_a   1.000
_cell.length_b   1.000
_cell.length_c   1.000
_cell.angle_alpha   90.00
_cell.angle_beta   90.00
_cell.angle_gamma   90.00
#
_symmetry.space_group_name_H-M   'P 1'
#
loop_
_entity.id
_entity.type
_entity.pdbx_description
1 polymer ?
#
loop_
_entity_poly.entity_id
_entity_poly.type
_entity_poly.pdbx_seq_one_letter_code
_entity_poly.pdbx_strand_id
1 'polypeptide(L)'
;MNNEITTEILANAIDATKKSVKIVSVEKTLKLEIEGQKKEFKLVNKAASSNISQLNAMAIAPVNSDGTVDYNNCAVVYAGTNTWGETGRNGALTAVGAIDGLSSEYYDAVDFLKATQGKLTKKNGKITDVAGFSQSGGYMMKMAAKYGQAIGFKTTSFDDWGGSQFSTLSKPQQTRLIANPAMLTRYQNDSWADLSRRDHKYGNIQGIIGIGDHNALSKYFTGNVLDLDSLAKDGIFAPNMTKKQVERAAKNWIKKNRNWDPFANPDAEIAERIKTYLSRYGTYATKTYGLQMKRLNQLRSHLLASGGGLSANGKIYLDSEAARIIVEKAATDFEIATESILKVYQKDIRHAQDLWQDTLTESRWMGSLLEEWEIMACLRDMGATPYTIVTLPCQKYQAKIDKITNMAYNFNALTNKINAKITDIVARDSELAQQLRGI
;
A
#
# COMPACT_ATOMS: atom_id res chain seq x y z
N MET A 1 -5.18 21.01 -20.80
CA MET A 1 -4.41 20.68 -19.59
C MET A 1 -5.03 19.45 -18.96
N ASN A 2 -4.24 18.40 -18.68
CA ASN A 2 -4.73 17.19 -17.99
C ASN A 2 -4.41 17.33 -16.50
N ASN A 3 -5.43 17.45 -15.65
CA ASN A 3 -5.24 17.42 -14.20
C ASN A 3 -5.34 15.97 -13.72
N GLU A 4 -4.24 15.44 -13.17
CA GLU A 4 -4.26 14.11 -12.57
C GLU A 4 -5.13 14.11 -11.31
N ILE A 5 -6.02 13.13 -11.17
CA ILE A 5 -6.72 12.86 -9.92
C ILE A 5 -5.77 12.13 -8.99
N THR A 6 -5.28 12.84 -7.97
CA THR A 6 -4.37 12.29 -6.98
C THR A 6 -5.12 11.61 -5.83
N THR A 7 -4.42 10.79 -5.06
CA THR A 7 -4.94 10.15 -3.83
C THR A 7 -5.42 11.19 -2.82
N GLU A 8 -4.72 12.31 -2.69
CA GLU A 8 -5.14 13.46 -1.89
C GLU A 8 -6.50 14.02 -2.34
N ILE A 9 -6.72 14.18 -3.66
CA ILE A 9 -8.01 14.62 -4.20
C ILE A 9 -9.10 13.61 -3.85
N LEU A 10 -8.83 12.30 -4.01
CA LEU A 10 -9.78 11.24 -3.69
C LEU A 10 -10.17 11.26 -2.20
N ALA A 11 -9.19 11.37 -1.30
CA ALA A 11 -9.41 11.42 0.14
C ALA A 11 -10.19 12.67 0.57
N ASN A 12 -9.82 13.85 0.08
CA ASN A 12 -10.52 15.10 0.38
C ASN A 12 -11.94 15.12 -0.22
N ALA A 13 -12.12 14.55 -1.41
CA ALA A 13 -13.44 14.42 -2.03
C ALA A 13 -14.34 13.51 -1.18
N ILE A 14 -13.84 12.38 -0.69
CA ILE A 14 -14.57 11.49 0.22
C ILE A 14 -15.05 12.27 1.46
N ASP A 15 -14.16 12.97 2.16
CA ASP A 15 -14.49 13.72 3.37
C ASP A 15 -15.52 14.82 3.10
N ALA A 16 -15.43 15.46 1.93
CA ALA A 16 -16.38 16.50 1.52
C ALA A 16 -17.73 15.95 1.05
N THR A 17 -17.83 14.67 0.69
CA THR A 17 -18.99 14.11 -0.04
C THR A 17 -20.29 14.27 0.74
N LYS A 18 -20.39 13.76 1.97
CA LYS A 18 -21.65 13.76 2.76
C LYS A 18 -22.27 15.16 2.90
N LYS A 19 -21.43 16.20 3.05
CA LYS A 19 -21.86 17.61 3.11
C LYS A 19 -22.24 18.14 1.73
N SER A 20 -21.40 17.90 0.73
CA SER A 20 -21.52 18.51 -0.59
C SER A 20 -22.73 17.98 -1.36
N VAL A 21 -23.01 16.69 -1.31
CA VAL A 21 -24.11 16.07 -2.08
C VAL A 21 -25.50 16.56 -1.64
N LYS A 22 -25.64 17.10 -0.42
CA LYS A 22 -26.89 17.66 0.11
C LYS A 22 -27.11 19.12 -0.32
N ILE A 23 -26.04 19.86 -0.60
CA ILE A 23 -26.08 21.33 -0.75
C ILE A 23 -25.76 21.75 -2.19
N VAL A 24 -24.81 21.08 -2.84
CA VAL A 24 -24.31 21.46 -4.16
C VAL A 24 -25.14 20.76 -5.24
N SER A 25 -25.67 21.57 -6.16
CA SER A 25 -26.38 21.07 -7.35
C SER A 25 -25.42 20.52 -8.39
N VAL A 26 -25.88 19.52 -9.16
CA VAL A 26 -25.13 19.00 -10.32
C VAL A 26 -24.84 20.14 -11.31
N GLU A 27 -23.70 20.08 -11.98
CA GLU A 27 -23.10 21.12 -12.83
C GLU A 27 -22.65 22.40 -12.11
N LYS A 28 -22.73 22.47 -10.77
CA LYS A 28 -22.06 23.52 -9.98
C LYS A 28 -20.66 23.10 -9.55
N THR A 29 -19.86 24.08 -9.16
CA THR A 29 -18.48 23.89 -8.73
C THR A 29 -18.43 23.71 -7.21
N LEU A 30 -17.60 22.78 -6.74
CA LEU A 30 -17.16 22.67 -5.35
C LEU A 30 -15.66 22.97 -5.24
N LYS A 31 -15.22 23.35 -4.04
CA LYS A 31 -13.80 23.62 -3.75
C LYS A 31 -13.27 22.58 -2.78
N LEU A 32 -12.12 22.00 -3.10
CA LEU A 32 -11.37 21.11 -2.22
C LEU A 32 -10.04 21.78 -1.86
N GLU A 33 -9.57 21.57 -0.63
CA GLU A 33 -8.26 22.04 -0.19
C GLU A 33 -7.22 20.98 -0.53
N ILE A 34 -6.30 21.31 -1.44
CA ILE A 34 -5.30 20.40 -2.00
C ILE A 34 -3.96 21.13 -1.96
N GLU A 35 -2.95 20.55 -1.29
CA GLU A 35 -1.62 21.13 -1.10
C GLU A 35 -1.68 22.57 -0.52
N GLY A 36 -2.64 22.82 0.37
CA GLY A 36 -2.86 24.15 0.97
C GLY A 36 -3.52 25.18 0.04
N GLN A 37 -4.01 24.77 -1.13
CA GLN A 37 -4.71 25.62 -2.09
C GLN A 37 -6.14 25.17 -2.33
N LYS A 38 -7.07 26.11 -2.53
CA LYS A 38 -8.44 25.80 -2.91
C LYS A 38 -8.53 25.52 -4.41
N LYS A 39 -8.63 24.25 -4.80
CA LYS A 39 -8.81 23.82 -6.19
C LYS A 39 -10.30 23.59 -6.49
N GLU A 40 -10.72 23.96 -7.70
CA GLU A 40 -12.11 23.90 -8.14
C GLU A 40 -12.43 22.62 -8.91
N PHE A 41 -13.60 22.04 -8.63
CA PHE A 41 -14.09 20.82 -9.27
C PHE A 41 -15.57 20.95 -9.65
N LYS A 42 -15.92 20.54 -10.86
CA LYS A 42 -17.29 20.45 -11.35
C LYS A 42 -17.97 19.21 -10.80
N LEU A 43 -19.15 19.35 -10.20
CA LEU A 43 -19.97 18.22 -9.75
C LEU A 43 -20.75 17.63 -10.94
N VAL A 44 -20.34 16.45 -11.42
CA VAL A 44 -20.93 15.77 -12.60
C VAL A 44 -22.14 14.92 -12.23
N ASN A 45 -22.08 14.26 -11.08
CA ASN A 45 -23.16 13.43 -10.56
C ASN A 45 -23.12 13.41 -9.03
N LYS A 46 -24.26 13.21 -8.39
CA LYS A 46 -24.35 13.09 -6.93
C LYS A 46 -25.45 12.13 -6.50
N ALA A 47 -25.19 11.42 -5.41
CA ALA A 47 -26.16 10.65 -4.65
C ALA A 47 -26.01 11.04 -3.18
N ALA A 48 -27.14 11.27 -2.52
CA ALA A 48 -27.20 11.57 -1.10
C ALA A 48 -28.06 10.50 -0.42
N SER A 49 -27.67 10.09 0.78
CA SER A 49 -28.43 9.11 1.54
C SER A 49 -29.88 9.56 1.74
N SER A 50 -30.81 8.61 1.64
CA SER A 50 -32.25 8.78 1.83
C SER A 50 -32.82 7.75 2.80
N ASN A 51 -34.14 7.67 2.92
CA ASN A 51 -34.83 6.61 3.67
C ASN A 51 -34.70 5.22 3.01
N ILE A 52 -34.43 5.16 1.71
CA ILE A 52 -34.35 3.90 0.94
C ILE A 52 -32.93 3.52 0.53
N SER A 53 -32.01 4.48 0.38
CA SER A 53 -30.60 4.24 0.01
C SER A 53 -29.64 4.87 1.00
N GLN A 54 -28.51 4.21 1.24
CA GLN A 54 -27.44 4.69 2.13
C GLN A 54 -26.31 5.39 1.37
N LEU A 55 -26.39 5.40 0.04
CA LEU A 55 -25.31 5.86 -0.81
C LEU A 55 -25.09 7.36 -0.66
N ASN A 56 -23.88 7.74 -0.23
CA ASN A 56 -23.35 9.08 -0.41
C ASN A 56 -22.23 9.01 -1.43
N ALA A 57 -22.46 9.56 -2.61
CA ALA A 57 -21.48 9.48 -3.69
C ALA A 57 -21.45 10.77 -4.50
N MET A 58 -20.29 11.10 -5.03
CA MET A 58 -20.19 12.16 -6.03
C MET A 58 -19.20 11.82 -7.13
N ALA A 59 -19.47 12.34 -8.31
CA ALA A 59 -18.55 12.33 -9.43
C ALA A 59 -18.08 13.76 -9.68
N ILE A 60 -16.76 13.96 -9.74
CA ILE A 60 -16.14 15.28 -9.86
C ILE A 60 -15.18 15.32 -11.06
N ALA A 61 -15.10 16.48 -11.71
CA ALA A 61 -14.17 16.77 -12.79
C ALA A 61 -13.34 18.02 -12.44
N PRO A 62 -12.01 18.02 -12.59
CA PRO A 62 -11.19 19.20 -12.32
C PRO A 62 -11.60 20.40 -13.19
N VAL A 63 -11.53 21.61 -12.62
CA VAL A 63 -11.64 22.87 -13.36
C VAL A 63 -10.23 23.43 -13.55
N ASN A 64 -9.84 23.69 -14.80
CA ASN A 64 -8.56 24.27 -15.16
C ASN A 64 -8.49 25.74 -14.77
N SER A 65 -7.27 26.30 -14.74
CA SER A 65 -7.04 27.73 -14.44
C SER A 65 -7.74 28.68 -15.41
N ASP A 66 -8.01 28.24 -16.64
CA ASP A 66 -8.77 28.98 -17.66
C ASP A 66 -10.30 28.85 -17.51
N GLY A 67 -10.78 28.14 -16.50
CA GLY A 67 -12.20 27.89 -16.23
C GLY A 67 -12.81 26.73 -17.03
N THR A 68 -12.06 26.09 -17.93
CA THR A 68 -12.53 24.91 -18.65
C THR A 68 -12.59 23.67 -17.75
N VAL A 69 -13.52 22.74 -18.03
CA VAL A 69 -13.69 21.52 -17.22
C VAL A 69 -13.00 20.35 -17.91
N ASP A 70 -12.15 19.64 -17.18
CA ASP A 70 -11.47 18.44 -17.65
C ASP A 70 -12.33 17.18 -17.41
N TYR A 71 -13.27 16.95 -18.32
CA TYR A 71 -14.11 15.75 -18.28
C TYR A 71 -13.36 14.44 -18.60
N ASN A 72 -12.07 14.52 -18.99
CA ASN A 72 -11.26 13.34 -19.31
C ASN A 72 -10.54 12.75 -18.10
N ASN A 73 -10.52 13.44 -16.96
CA ASN A 73 -9.93 12.98 -15.70
C ASN A 73 -10.96 13.10 -14.56
N CYS A 74 -12.08 12.37 -14.67
CA CYS A 74 -13.13 12.40 -13.65
C CYS A 74 -12.94 11.34 -12.58
N ALA A 75 -13.20 11.74 -11.34
CA ALA A 75 -13.20 10.86 -10.18
C ALA A 75 -14.63 10.52 -9.76
N VAL A 76 -14.87 9.28 -9.32
CA VAL A 76 -16.08 8.88 -8.61
C VAL A 76 -15.70 8.48 -7.20
N VAL A 77 -16.28 9.14 -6.20
CA VAL A 77 -16.01 8.85 -4.79
C VAL A 77 -17.27 8.41 -4.05
N TYR A 78 -17.12 7.39 -3.21
CA TYR A 78 -18.16 6.84 -2.35
C TYR A 78 -17.79 7.10 -0.89
N ALA A 79 -18.55 7.94 -0.21
CA ALA A 79 -18.41 8.14 1.23
C ALA A 79 -19.19 7.06 1.99
N GLY A 80 -18.57 6.50 3.03
CA GLY A 80 -19.12 5.43 3.83
C GLY A 80 -20.50 5.74 4.44
N THR A 81 -21.11 4.70 5.02
CA THR A 81 -22.48 4.70 5.53
C THR A 81 -22.76 5.77 6.59
N ASN A 82 -24.06 6.06 6.79
CA ASN A 82 -24.48 6.97 7.85
C ASN A 82 -24.24 6.39 9.26
N THR A 83 -23.68 7.19 10.18
CA THR A 83 -23.47 6.85 11.60
C THR A 83 -24.65 7.32 12.47
N TRP A 84 -24.65 6.94 13.76
CA TRP A 84 -25.71 7.32 14.70
C TRP A 84 -25.82 8.85 14.81
N GLY A 85 -27.00 9.39 14.48
CA GLY A 85 -27.27 10.84 14.44
C GLY A 85 -27.32 11.45 13.03
N GLU A 86 -26.93 10.73 11.98
CA GLU A 86 -27.03 11.20 10.60
C GLU A 86 -28.42 10.88 9.98
N THR A 87 -28.97 11.82 9.20
CA THR A 87 -30.28 11.66 8.55
C THR A 87 -30.22 10.74 7.32
N GLY A 88 -31.01 9.66 7.32
CA GLY A 88 -31.09 8.64 6.27
C GLY A 88 -31.22 7.23 6.86
N ARG A 89 -31.17 6.18 6.04
CA ARG A 89 -31.22 4.78 6.51
C ARG A 89 -29.97 4.42 7.33
N ASN A 90 -30.12 3.92 8.56
CA ASN A 90 -29.00 3.58 9.45
C ASN A 90 -28.17 2.36 8.96
N GLY A 91 -26.83 2.51 8.89
CA GLY A 91 -25.89 1.48 8.41
C GLY A 91 -25.86 0.18 9.23
N ALA A 92 -26.24 0.23 10.51
CA ALA A 92 -26.27 -0.94 11.40
C ALA A 92 -27.34 -1.97 10.99
N LEU A 93 -28.45 -1.54 10.38
CA LEU A 93 -29.56 -2.43 9.99
C LEU A 93 -29.30 -3.14 8.64
N THR A 94 -28.46 -2.57 7.77
CA THR A 94 -28.11 -3.12 6.45
C THR A 94 -26.95 -4.11 6.50
N ALA A 95 -26.07 -4.02 7.52
CA ALA A 95 -25.04 -5.03 7.79
C ALA A 95 -25.66 -6.42 8.12
N VAL A 96 -26.88 -6.43 8.69
CA VAL A 96 -27.66 -7.64 9.01
C VAL A 96 -28.32 -8.26 7.76
N GLY A 97 -28.48 -7.48 6.67
CA GLY A 97 -29.13 -7.90 5.42
C GLY A 97 -28.17 -8.16 4.26
N ALA A 98 -26.87 -8.35 4.53
CA ALA A 98 -25.88 -8.63 3.50
C ALA A 98 -26.20 -9.94 2.76
N ILE A 99 -26.38 -9.86 1.44
CA ILE A 99 -26.48 -11.04 0.56
C ILE A 99 -25.08 -11.31 0.01
N ASP A 100 -24.56 -12.51 0.23
CA ASP A 100 -23.20 -12.95 -0.18
C ASP A 100 -22.04 -12.07 0.36
N GLY A 101 -22.23 -11.42 1.51
CA GLY A 101 -21.21 -10.57 2.14
C GLY A 101 -21.01 -9.20 1.50
N LEU A 102 -21.88 -8.78 0.58
CA LEU A 102 -21.95 -7.40 0.08
C LEU A 102 -23.12 -6.66 0.71
N SER A 103 -22.90 -5.41 1.11
CA SER A 103 -23.99 -4.51 1.47
C SER A 103 -24.84 -4.20 0.23
N SER A 104 -26.14 -3.97 0.42
CA SER A 104 -27.04 -3.52 -0.66
C SER A 104 -26.52 -2.25 -1.37
N GLU A 105 -25.72 -1.46 -0.66
CA GLU A 105 -25.01 -0.27 -1.15
C GLU A 105 -24.13 -0.55 -2.38
N TYR A 106 -23.58 -1.76 -2.54
CA TYR A 106 -22.79 -2.10 -3.72
C TYR A 106 -23.59 -1.95 -5.02
N TYR A 107 -24.87 -2.35 -5.03
CA TYR A 107 -25.69 -2.27 -6.22
C TYR A 107 -26.04 -0.81 -6.55
N ASP A 108 -26.40 -0.02 -5.54
CA ASP A 108 -26.60 1.43 -5.68
C ASP A 108 -25.34 2.12 -6.22
N ALA A 109 -24.16 1.74 -5.72
CA ALA A 109 -22.88 2.26 -6.18
C ALA A 109 -22.59 1.88 -7.64
N VAL A 110 -22.90 0.65 -8.05
CA VAL A 110 -22.76 0.22 -9.46
C VAL A 110 -23.70 1.01 -10.39
N ASP A 111 -24.94 1.24 -9.97
CA ASP A 111 -25.88 2.01 -10.78
C ASP A 111 -25.46 3.49 -10.86
N PHE A 112 -24.95 4.05 -9.77
CA PHE A 112 -24.33 5.37 -9.76
C PHE A 112 -23.13 5.47 -10.71
N LEU A 113 -22.25 4.47 -10.71
CA LEU A 113 -21.09 4.39 -11.61
C LEU A 113 -21.52 4.42 -13.08
N LYS A 114 -22.49 3.57 -13.46
CA LYS A 114 -23.02 3.50 -14.83
C LYS A 114 -23.72 4.79 -15.25
N ALA A 115 -24.55 5.35 -14.36
CA ALA A 115 -25.22 6.62 -14.62
C ALA A 115 -24.21 7.75 -14.84
N THR A 116 -23.13 7.76 -14.06
CA THR A 116 -22.02 8.71 -14.22
C THR A 116 -21.30 8.50 -15.55
N GLN A 117 -21.01 7.26 -15.92
CA GLN A 117 -20.39 6.93 -17.21
C GLN A 117 -21.25 7.48 -18.36
N GLY A 118 -22.56 7.24 -18.35
CA GLY A 118 -23.48 7.76 -19.38
C GLY A 118 -23.53 9.29 -19.43
N LYS A 119 -23.42 9.99 -18.29
CA LYS A 119 -23.34 11.46 -18.24
C LYS A 119 -22.03 11.97 -18.84
N LEU A 120 -20.90 11.30 -18.56
CA LEU A 120 -19.59 11.69 -19.07
C LEU A 120 -19.42 11.39 -20.55
N THR A 121 -19.99 10.29 -21.06
CA THR A 121 -19.98 9.99 -22.51
C THR A 121 -20.60 11.13 -23.32
N LYS A 122 -21.68 11.75 -22.83
CA LYS A 122 -22.32 12.92 -23.48
C LYS A 122 -21.43 14.17 -23.53
N LYS A 123 -20.35 14.19 -22.74
CA LYS A 123 -19.39 15.28 -22.63
C LYS A 123 -18.01 14.90 -23.21
N ASN A 124 -17.92 13.81 -23.96
CA ASN A 124 -16.67 13.18 -24.41
C ASN A 124 -15.66 12.97 -23.27
N GLY A 125 -16.19 12.67 -22.07
CA GLY A 125 -15.41 12.44 -20.87
C GLY A 125 -15.33 10.98 -20.47
N LYS A 126 -14.52 10.70 -19.45
CA LYS A 126 -14.31 9.36 -18.89
C LYS A 126 -14.03 9.39 -17.39
N ILE A 127 -14.35 8.27 -16.75
CA ILE A 127 -13.98 8.00 -15.36
C ILE A 127 -12.56 7.46 -15.37
N THR A 128 -11.64 8.10 -14.65
CA THR A 128 -10.25 7.64 -14.51
C THR A 128 -9.97 7.04 -13.14
N ASP A 129 -10.70 7.49 -12.13
CA ASP A 129 -10.43 7.14 -10.74
C ASP A 129 -11.72 6.88 -9.97
N VAL A 130 -11.73 5.82 -9.20
CA VAL A 130 -12.84 5.44 -8.33
C VAL A 130 -12.29 5.25 -6.92
N ALA A 131 -12.90 5.87 -5.92
CA ALA A 131 -12.49 5.67 -4.54
C ALA A 131 -13.64 5.47 -3.58
N GLY A 132 -13.35 4.80 -2.47
CA GLY A 132 -14.33 4.62 -1.40
C GLY A 132 -13.68 4.58 -0.03
N PHE A 133 -14.45 4.94 1.00
CA PHE A 133 -14.07 4.87 2.40
C PHE A 133 -14.99 3.98 3.28
N SER A 134 -14.40 3.40 4.34
CA SER A 134 -15.11 2.58 5.35
C SER A 134 -15.62 1.25 4.77
N GLN A 135 -16.91 0.93 4.91
CA GLN A 135 -17.53 -0.31 4.42
C GLN A 135 -17.41 -0.50 2.90
N SER A 136 -17.20 0.60 2.17
CA SER A 136 -16.97 0.53 0.73
C SER A 136 -15.71 -0.22 0.35
N GLY A 137 -14.75 -0.40 1.25
CA GLY A 137 -13.51 -1.10 0.95
C GLY A 137 -13.71 -2.48 0.31
N GLY A 138 -14.71 -3.22 0.80
CA GLY A 138 -15.00 -4.56 0.30
C GLY A 138 -15.59 -4.55 -1.10
N TYR A 139 -16.54 -3.65 -1.32
CA TYR A 139 -17.18 -3.55 -2.62
C TYR A 139 -16.32 -2.79 -3.64
N MET A 140 -15.37 -1.95 -3.21
CA MET A 140 -14.32 -1.35 -4.06
C MET A 140 -13.44 -2.42 -4.69
N MET A 141 -13.04 -3.44 -3.92
CA MET A 141 -12.28 -4.56 -4.47
C MET A 141 -13.06 -5.29 -5.57
N LYS A 142 -14.35 -5.55 -5.36
CA LYS A 142 -15.22 -6.14 -6.39
C LYS A 142 -15.43 -5.20 -7.57
N MET A 143 -15.57 -3.91 -7.33
CA MET A 143 -15.76 -2.88 -8.36
C MET A 143 -14.51 -2.78 -9.26
N ALA A 144 -13.32 -2.74 -8.67
CA ALA A 144 -12.05 -2.78 -9.37
C ALA A 144 -11.94 -4.04 -10.23
N ALA A 145 -12.18 -5.22 -9.63
CA ALA A 145 -12.07 -6.50 -10.33
C ALA A 145 -13.10 -6.68 -11.46
N LYS A 146 -14.32 -6.18 -11.28
CA LYS A 146 -15.41 -6.40 -12.24
C LYS A 146 -15.47 -5.33 -13.32
N TYR A 147 -15.26 -4.07 -12.98
CA TYR A 147 -15.50 -2.92 -13.87
C TYR A 147 -14.24 -2.11 -14.20
N GLY A 148 -13.22 -2.13 -13.34
CA GLY A 148 -12.03 -1.28 -13.49
C GLY A 148 -11.37 -1.40 -14.86
N GLN A 149 -11.18 -2.62 -15.37
CA GLN A 149 -10.51 -2.84 -16.66
C GLN A 149 -11.42 -2.48 -17.85
N ALA A 150 -12.70 -2.81 -17.76
CA ALA A 150 -13.67 -2.58 -18.83
C ALA A 150 -13.97 -1.08 -19.01
N ILE A 151 -13.97 -0.31 -17.93
CA ILE A 151 -14.21 1.14 -17.96
C ILE A 151 -12.90 1.92 -18.06
N GLY A 152 -11.78 1.35 -17.60
CA GLY A 152 -10.45 1.96 -17.67
C GLY A 152 -10.10 2.86 -16.48
N PHE A 153 -10.62 2.58 -15.28
CA PHE A 153 -10.33 3.34 -14.06
C PHE A 153 -9.41 2.60 -13.08
N LYS A 154 -8.67 3.37 -12.28
CA LYS A 154 -7.96 2.91 -11.09
C LYS A 154 -8.88 2.98 -9.87
N THR A 155 -8.65 2.12 -8.88
CA THR A 155 -9.43 2.11 -7.63
C THR A 155 -8.55 2.37 -6.42
N THR A 156 -9.01 3.28 -5.55
CA THR A 156 -8.39 3.56 -4.26
C THR A 156 -9.37 3.32 -3.12
N SER A 157 -9.01 2.42 -2.21
CA SER A 157 -9.81 2.08 -1.04
C SER A 157 -9.15 2.66 0.21
N PHE A 158 -9.90 3.45 0.98
CA PHE A 158 -9.53 3.88 2.33
C PHE A 158 -10.32 3.02 3.31
N ASP A 159 -9.90 1.77 3.48
CA ASP A 159 -10.70 0.77 4.20
C ASP A 159 -10.31 0.61 5.66
N ASP A 160 -11.34 0.77 6.47
CA ASP A 160 -11.31 0.66 7.93
C ASP A 160 -11.81 -0.71 8.41
N TRP A 161 -12.77 -1.26 7.67
CA TRP A 161 -13.37 -2.55 7.90
C TRP A 161 -12.99 -3.54 6.78
N GLY A 162 -12.77 -4.82 7.13
CA GLY A 162 -12.17 -5.81 6.24
C GLY A 162 -12.84 -7.19 6.17
N GLY A 163 -13.92 -7.43 6.93
CA GLY A 163 -14.52 -8.77 7.05
C GLY A 163 -15.19 -9.27 5.77
N SER A 164 -14.86 -10.48 5.33
CA SER A 164 -15.54 -11.21 4.23
C SER A 164 -15.56 -10.50 2.87
N GLN A 165 -14.64 -9.57 2.63
CA GLN A 165 -14.59 -8.81 1.36
C GLN A 165 -14.21 -9.70 0.17
N PHE A 166 -13.28 -10.65 0.39
CA PHE A 166 -12.73 -11.51 -0.67
C PHE A 166 -13.66 -12.65 -1.06
N SER A 167 -14.55 -13.11 -0.18
CA SER A 167 -15.54 -14.13 -0.52
C SER A 167 -16.54 -13.63 -1.57
N THR A 168 -16.61 -12.31 -1.78
CA THR A 168 -17.45 -11.69 -2.81
C THR A 168 -16.86 -11.81 -4.23
N LEU A 169 -15.59 -12.21 -4.36
CA LEU A 169 -14.86 -12.32 -5.62
C LEU A 169 -14.92 -13.73 -6.20
N SER A 170 -15.25 -13.83 -7.49
CA SER A 170 -15.08 -15.06 -8.26
C SER A 170 -13.60 -15.35 -8.55
N LYS A 171 -13.25 -16.61 -8.85
CA LYS A 171 -11.87 -16.98 -9.24
C LYS A 171 -11.31 -16.11 -10.38
N PRO A 172 -12.05 -15.83 -11.47
CA PRO A 172 -11.57 -14.91 -12.51
C PRO A 172 -11.34 -13.47 -12.03
N GLN A 173 -12.11 -13.00 -11.04
CA GLN A 173 -11.88 -11.68 -10.44
C GLN A 173 -10.60 -11.67 -9.61
N GLN A 174 -10.37 -12.71 -8.81
CA GLN A 174 -9.16 -12.89 -8.02
C GLN A 174 -7.90 -12.94 -8.91
N THR A 175 -7.92 -13.76 -9.97
CA THR A 175 -6.80 -13.86 -10.92
C THR A 175 -6.49 -12.52 -11.56
N ARG A 176 -7.52 -11.75 -11.94
CA ARG A 176 -7.34 -10.41 -12.53
C ARG A 176 -6.69 -9.42 -11.56
N LEU A 177 -7.11 -9.39 -10.30
CA LEU A 177 -6.50 -8.52 -9.30
C LEU A 177 -5.04 -8.91 -9.00
N ILE A 178 -4.73 -10.20 -8.98
CA ILE A 178 -3.34 -10.69 -8.83
C ILE A 178 -2.48 -10.26 -10.02
N ALA A 179 -3.02 -10.35 -11.25
CA ALA A 179 -2.31 -9.95 -12.45
C ALA A 179 -2.17 -8.42 -12.61
N ASN A 180 -3.04 -7.63 -11.96
CA ASN A 180 -3.09 -6.17 -12.10
C ASN A 180 -3.19 -5.48 -10.73
N PRO A 181 -2.20 -5.64 -9.83
CA PRO A 181 -2.29 -5.12 -8.47
C PRO A 181 -2.38 -3.59 -8.42
N ALA A 182 -1.81 -2.89 -9.41
CA ALA A 182 -1.86 -1.44 -9.54
C ALA A 182 -3.28 -0.88 -9.82
N MET A 183 -4.23 -1.71 -10.22
CA MET A 183 -5.63 -1.29 -10.40
C MET A 183 -6.37 -1.04 -9.08
N LEU A 184 -5.84 -1.56 -7.98
CA LEU A 184 -6.46 -1.45 -6.66
C LEU A 184 -5.40 -1.07 -5.63
N THR A 185 -5.40 0.19 -5.21
CA THR A 185 -4.60 0.64 -4.06
C THR A 185 -5.48 0.64 -2.82
N ARG A 186 -4.96 0.17 -1.69
CA ARG A 186 -5.71 0.02 -0.45
C ARG A 186 -4.95 0.58 0.73
N TYR A 187 -5.48 1.61 1.37
CA TYR A 187 -5.00 2.13 2.64
C TYR A 187 -5.79 1.48 3.76
N GLN A 188 -5.17 0.49 4.39
CA GLN A 188 -5.77 -0.35 5.44
C GLN A 188 -5.43 0.20 6.81
N ASN A 189 -6.36 0.83 7.50
CA ASN A 189 -6.11 1.33 8.85
C ASN A 189 -6.29 0.26 9.94
N ASP A 190 -5.84 0.52 11.16
CA ASP A 190 -5.85 -0.45 12.26
C ASP A 190 -7.05 -0.39 13.20
N SER A 191 -8.01 0.53 12.99
CA SER A 191 -9.18 0.70 13.87
C SER A 191 -9.96 -0.59 14.13
N TRP A 192 -9.89 -1.57 13.21
CA TRP A 192 -10.43 -2.94 13.39
C TRP A 192 -9.49 -4.04 12.82
N ALA A 193 -8.17 -3.82 12.88
CA ALA A 193 -7.16 -4.64 12.17
C ALA A 193 -7.01 -6.10 12.62
N ASP A 194 -7.39 -6.45 13.85
CA ASP A 194 -7.16 -7.79 14.41
C ASP A 194 -8.26 -8.81 14.08
N LEU A 195 -9.17 -8.47 13.16
CA LEU A 195 -10.16 -9.43 12.67
C LEU A 195 -9.50 -10.45 11.72
N SER A 196 -9.54 -11.73 12.10
CA SER A 196 -9.01 -12.89 11.35
C SER A 196 -9.53 -13.06 9.91
N ARG A 197 -10.46 -12.21 9.46
CA ARG A 197 -11.11 -12.24 8.13
C ARG A 197 -10.66 -11.12 7.19
N ARG A 198 -9.62 -10.34 7.55
CA ARG A 198 -9.12 -9.25 6.69
C ARG A 198 -8.23 -9.78 5.56
N ASP A 199 -8.48 -9.29 4.34
CA ASP A 199 -7.64 -9.61 3.18
C ASP A 199 -6.35 -8.79 3.17
N HIS A 200 -5.23 -9.48 2.93
CA HIS A 200 -3.92 -8.88 2.68
C HIS A 200 -3.32 -9.30 1.33
N LYS A 201 -4.13 -9.83 0.42
CA LYS A 201 -3.65 -10.46 -0.81
C LYS A 201 -3.88 -9.63 -2.07
N TYR A 202 -4.99 -8.90 -2.17
CA TYR A 202 -5.39 -8.29 -3.43
C TYR A 202 -5.16 -6.77 -3.46
N GLY A 203 -4.42 -6.33 -4.49
CA GLY A 203 -4.05 -4.93 -4.71
C GLY A 203 -2.77 -4.51 -4.02
N ASN A 204 -2.43 -3.23 -4.17
CA ASN A 204 -1.31 -2.57 -3.50
C ASN A 204 -1.76 -2.11 -2.11
N ILE A 205 -1.37 -2.85 -1.08
CA ILE A 205 -1.83 -2.63 0.29
C ILE A 205 -0.83 -1.79 1.08
N GLN A 206 -1.33 -0.71 1.68
CA GLN A 206 -0.62 0.20 2.57
C GLN A 206 -1.27 0.11 3.95
N GLY A 207 -0.67 -0.66 4.86
CA GLY A 207 -1.17 -0.78 6.24
C GLY A 207 -0.82 0.45 7.07
N ILE A 208 -1.77 1.06 7.76
CA ILE A 208 -1.58 2.24 8.62
C ILE A 208 -1.95 1.84 10.05
N ILE A 209 -1.08 2.14 11.03
CA ILE A 209 -1.27 1.76 12.43
C ILE A 209 -1.27 3.01 13.32
N GLY A 210 -2.26 3.14 14.20
CA GLY A 210 -2.38 4.15 15.24
C GLY A 210 -3.34 5.28 14.90
N ILE A 211 -4.23 5.10 13.91
CA ILE A 211 -5.07 6.21 13.43
C ILE A 211 -6.25 6.52 14.36
N GLY A 212 -6.72 5.52 15.11
CA GLY A 212 -7.81 5.63 16.08
C GLY A 212 -9.18 5.87 15.44
N ASP A 213 -9.35 7.01 14.76
CA ASP A 213 -10.62 7.47 14.21
C ASP A 213 -10.87 7.00 12.76
N HIS A 214 -12.14 6.76 12.45
CA HIS A 214 -12.67 6.53 11.11
C HIS A 214 -12.42 7.74 10.19
N ASN A 215 -11.32 7.74 9.42
CA ASN A 215 -11.02 8.80 8.45
C ASN A 215 -10.37 8.30 7.15
N ALA A 216 -10.52 9.09 6.08
CA ALA A 216 -9.98 8.80 4.75
C ALA A 216 -8.50 9.21 4.57
N LEU A 217 -7.77 9.51 5.65
CA LEU A 217 -6.37 9.96 5.64
C LEU A 217 -6.12 11.28 4.87
N SER A 218 -7.14 12.07 4.56
CA SER A 218 -7.06 13.27 3.71
C SER A 218 -5.95 14.24 4.13
N LYS A 219 -5.78 14.48 5.44
CA LYS A 219 -4.73 15.36 5.98
C LYS A 219 -3.30 14.82 5.90
N TYR A 220 -3.12 13.58 5.46
CA TYR A 220 -1.82 12.90 5.41
C TYR A 220 -1.37 12.57 4.00
N PHE A 221 -1.95 13.19 2.97
CA PHE A 221 -1.47 13.06 1.61
C PHE A 221 -0.86 14.36 1.09
N THR A 222 0.17 14.19 0.28
CA THR A 222 0.68 15.23 -0.62
C THR A 222 0.70 14.60 -2.01
N GLY A 223 -0.29 14.96 -2.84
CA GLY A 223 -0.55 14.30 -4.11
C GLY A 223 -0.86 12.82 -3.93
N ASN A 224 0.03 11.94 -4.38
CA ASN A 224 -0.14 10.48 -4.33
C ASN A 224 0.64 9.80 -3.19
N VAL A 225 1.34 10.57 -2.35
CA VAL A 225 2.24 10.02 -1.33
C VAL A 225 1.78 10.42 0.06
N LEU A 226 1.98 9.53 1.02
CA LEU A 226 1.73 9.80 2.44
C LEU A 226 2.75 10.81 2.99
N ASP A 227 2.28 11.82 3.73
CA ASP A 227 3.10 12.70 4.54
C ASP A 227 3.52 11.97 5.83
N LEU A 228 4.65 11.27 5.72
CA LEU A 228 5.23 10.49 6.82
C LEU A 228 5.66 11.35 8.00
N ASP A 229 5.98 12.63 7.80
CA ASP A 229 6.38 13.52 8.90
C ASP A 229 5.16 13.94 9.73
N SER A 230 4.04 14.25 9.07
CA SER A 230 2.75 14.52 9.74
C SER A 230 2.20 13.28 10.45
N LEU A 231 2.26 12.11 9.82
CA LEU A 231 1.90 10.84 10.46
C LEU A 231 2.76 10.57 11.70
N ALA A 232 4.07 10.76 11.60
CA ALA A 232 4.98 10.57 12.73
C ALA A 232 4.73 11.55 13.87
N LYS A 233 4.38 12.81 13.54
CA LYS A 233 3.97 13.81 14.53
C LYS A 233 2.68 13.39 15.26
N ASP A 234 1.76 12.75 14.55
CA ASP A 234 0.49 12.31 15.12
C ASP A 234 0.55 10.94 15.82
N GLY A 235 1.71 10.28 15.82
CA GLY A 235 1.87 8.98 16.49
C GLY A 235 1.42 7.80 15.64
N ILE A 236 1.33 7.98 14.32
CA ILE A 236 0.81 6.99 13.38
C ILE A 236 1.97 6.38 12.62
N PHE A 237 1.99 5.06 12.51
CA PHE A 237 2.90 4.34 11.64
C PHE A 237 2.30 4.14 10.25
N ALA A 238 3.16 4.26 9.26
CA ALA A 238 2.90 3.96 7.87
C ALA A 238 4.13 3.26 7.27
N PRO A 239 3.98 2.50 6.18
CA PRO A 239 5.11 1.88 5.52
C PRO A 239 6.12 2.94 5.06
N ASN A 240 7.38 2.50 4.95
CA ASN A 240 8.50 3.30 4.48
C ASN A 240 8.89 4.49 5.37
N MET A 241 8.61 4.43 6.67
CA MET A 241 9.14 5.40 7.63
C MET A 241 10.62 5.13 7.94
N THR A 242 11.38 6.21 8.08
CA THR A 242 12.76 6.17 8.57
C THR A 242 12.79 5.86 10.07
N LYS A 243 13.93 5.36 10.59
CA LYS A 243 14.10 5.10 12.02
C LYS A 243 13.69 6.29 12.90
N LYS A 244 14.08 7.51 12.53
CA LYS A 244 13.72 8.74 13.25
C LYS A 244 12.21 9.01 13.25
N GLN A 245 11.53 8.75 12.13
CA GLN A 245 10.07 8.91 12.04
C GLN A 245 9.36 7.85 12.88
N VAL A 246 9.83 6.60 12.87
CA VAL A 246 9.27 5.53 13.70
C VAL A 246 9.46 5.83 15.19
N GLU A 247 10.65 6.24 15.61
CA GLU A 247 10.90 6.65 17.00
C GLU A 247 10.01 7.82 17.42
N ARG A 248 9.82 8.81 16.54
CA ARG A 248 8.93 9.95 16.78
C ARG A 248 7.47 9.52 16.89
N ALA A 249 6.99 8.68 15.97
CA ALA A 249 5.64 8.11 16.02
C ALA A 249 5.41 7.33 17.32
N ALA A 250 6.33 6.43 17.68
CA ALA A 250 6.23 5.64 18.91
C ALA A 250 6.13 6.53 20.15
N LYS A 251 7.01 7.54 20.28
CA LYS A 251 7.00 8.51 21.37
C LYS A 251 5.67 9.27 21.46
N ASN A 252 5.18 9.77 20.33
CA ASN A 252 3.93 10.53 20.29
C ASN A 252 2.70 9.66 20.55
N TRP A 253 2.72 8.40 20.09
CA TRP A 253 1.66 7.44 20.37
C TRP A 253 1.57 7.13 21.86
N ILE A 254 2.69 6.81 22.50
CA ILE A 254 2.75 6.55 23.95
C ILE A 254 2.28 7.77 24.74
N LYS A 255 2.74 8.97 24.38
CA LYS A 255 2.29 10.21 25.03
C LYS A 255 0.77 10.42 24.97
N LYS A 256 0.11 9.99 23.89
CA LYS A 256 -1.33 10.16 23.69
C LYS A 256 -2.17 9.07 24.37
N ASN A 257 -1.65 7.83 24.42
CA ASN A 257 -2.44 6.65 24.81
C ASN A 257 -2.07 6.08 26.19
N ARG A 258 -1.00 6.57 26.82
CA ARG A 258 -0.58 6.11 28.15
C ARG A 258 -1.46 6.72 29.24
N ASN A 259 -1.97 5.86 30.12
CA ASN A 259 -2.50 6.28 31.41
C ASN A 259 -1.34 6.61 32.37
N TRP A 260 -1.51 7.62 33.22
CA TRP A 260 -0.46 8.00 34.16
C TRP A 260 -0.15 6.85 35.14
N ASP A 261 1.12 6.46 35.19
CA ASP A 261 1.66 5.45 36.11
C ASP A 261 3.09 5.88 36.54
N PRO A 262 3.33 6.13 37.83
CA PRO A 262 4.63 6.60 38.33
C PRO A 262 5.75 5.54 38.28
N PHE A 263 5.42 4.25 38.11
CA PHE A 263 6.40 3.16 38.05
C PHE A 263 6.68 2.64 36.63
N ALA A 264 5.89 3.08 35.65
CA ALA A 264 6.08 2.66 34.27
C ALA A 264 7.39 3.19 33.67
N ASN A 265 7.98 2.40 32.77
CA ASN A 265 9.18 2.73 32.01
C ASN A 265 8.80 3.08 30.56
N PRO A 266 8.67 4.38 30.23
CA PRO A 266 8.19 4.80 28.90
C PRO A 266 9.13 4.36 27.78
N ASP A 267 10.43 4.25 28.06
CA ASP A 267 11.41 3.84 27.05
C ASP A 267 11.24 2.36 26.67
N ALA A 268 10.86 1.51 27.62
CA ALA A 268 10.53 0.11 27.34
C ALA A 268 9.25 -0.01 26.49
N GLU A 269 8.22 0.78 26.79
CA GLU A 269 6.98 0.82 26.01
C GLU A 269 7.21 1.37 24.58
N ILE A 270 8.04 2.42 24.45
CA ILE A 270 8.46 2.94 23.14
C ILE A 270 9.18 1.85 22.36
N ALA A 271 10.11 1.12 22.99
CA ALA A 271 10.81 0.01 22.34
C ALA A 271 9.85 -1.08 21.87
N GLU A 272 8.85 -1.44 22.68
CA GLU A 272 7.82 -2.42 22.31
C GLU A 272 6.95 -1.92 21.15
N ARG A 273 6.54 -0.65 21.17
CA ARG A 273 5.79 -0.04 20.08
C ARG A 273 6.59 -0.01 18.77
N ILE A 274 7.90 0.21 18.84
CA ILE A 274 8.80 0.11 17.68
C ILE A 274 8.84 -1.33 17.14
N LYS A 275 8.80 -2.35 18.00
CA LYS A 275 8.70 -3.76 17.54
C LYS A 275 7.41 -4.01 16.76
N THR A 276 6.29 -3.38 17.12
CA THR A 276 5.05 -3.44 16.31
C THR A 276 5.28 -2.94 14.88
N TYR A 277 6.01 -1.83 14.72
CA TYR A 277 6.37 -1.31 13.40
C TYR A 277 7.21 -2.34 12.62
N LEU A 278 8.30 -2.83 13.23
CA LEU A 278 9.21 -3.78 12.57
C LEU A 278 8.52 -5.09 12.23
N SER A 279 7.62 -5.58 13.09
CA SER A 279 6.81 -6.77 12.82
C SER A 279 5.84 -6.58 11.65
N ARG A 280 5.29 -5.37 11.46
CA ARG A 280 4.34 -5.09 10.38
C ARG A 280 5.03 -4.80 9.06
N TYR A 281 6.11 -4.01 9.07
CA TYR A 281 6.69 -3.41 7.88
C TYR A 281 8.10 -3.94 7.54
N GLY A 282 8.70 -4.75 8.42
CA GLY A 282 10.05 -5.28 8.24
C GLY A 282 11.12 -4.28 8.68
N THR A 283 11.68 -3.53 7.73
CA THR A 283 12.82 -2.62 7.92
C THR A 283 12.41 -1.15 7.97
N TYR A 284 13.31 -0.30 8.47
CA TYR A 284 13.18 1.14 8.31
C TYR A 284 13.52 1.55 6.88
N ALA A 285 12.83 2.54 6.35
CA ALA A 285 13.29 3.20 5.13
C ALA A 285 14.60 3.94 5.36
N THR A 286 15.44 3.97 4.33
CA THR A 286 16.65 4.78 4.33
C THR A 286 16.29 6.26 4.19
N LYS A 287 17.17 7.13 4.69
CA LYS A 287 17.04 8.59 4.47
C LYS A 287 17.02 8.92 2.98
N THR A 288 17.80 8.19 2.18
CA THR A 288 17.87 8.32 0.72
C THR A 288 16.53 8.08 0.07
N TYR A 289 15.85 6.97 0.40
CA TYR A 289 14.51 6.68 -0.12
C TYR A 289 13.52 7.82 0.18
N GLY A 290 13.49 8.29 1.43
CA GLY A 290 12.60 9.39 1.82
C GLY A 290 12.88 10.68 1.04
N LEU A 291 14.15 10.98 0.76
CA LEU A 291 14.54 12.14 -0.05
C LEU A 291 14.16 11.96 -1.53
N GLN A 292 14.36 10.78 -2.10
CA GLN A 292 13.99 10.46 -3.48
C GLN A 292 12.47 10.62 -3.69
N MET A 293 11.64 10.12 -2.78
CA MET A 293 10.18 10.28 -2.85
C MET A 293 9.75 11.75 -2.73
N LYS A 294 10.37 12.53 -1.84
CA LYS A 294 10.10 13.98 -1.72
C LYS A 294 10.46 14.71 -3.02
N ARG A 295 11.61 14.41 -3.61
CA ARG A 295 12.04 14.98 -4.91
C ARG A 295 11.09 14.61 -6.05
N LEU A 296 10.64 13.36 -6.10
CA LEU A 296 9.66 12.92 -7.11
C LEU A 296 8.36 13.71 -7.03
N ASN A 297 7.86 13.99 -5.82
CA ASN A 297 6.67 14.83 -5.65
C ASN A 297 6.91 16.27 -6.09
N GLN A 298 8.05 16.86 -5.70
CA GLN A 298 8.42 18.21 -6.14
C GLN A 298 8.50 18.30 -7.66
N LEU A 299 9.11 17.29 -8.30
CA LEU A 299 9.20 17.16 -9.74
C LEU A 299 7.81 17.05 -10.39
N ARG A 300 6.92 16.24 -9.83
CA ARG A 300 5.53 16.13 -10.27
C ARG A 300 4.82 17.49 -10.21
N SER A 301 4.92 18.21 -9.10
CA SER A 301 4.33 19.56 -8.95
C SER A 301 4.91 20.54 -9.97
N HIS A 302 6.22 20.52 -10.21
CA HIS A 302 6.87 21.37 -11.21
C HIS A 302 6.38 21.08 -12.63
N LEU A 303 6.34 19.80 -13.03
CA LEU A 303 5.85 19.40 -14.35
C LEU A 303 4.37 19.76 -14.54
N LEU A 304 3.55 19.67 -13.50
CA LEU A 304 2.14 20.11 -13.53
C LEU A 304 1.99 21.63 -13.65
N ALA A 305 2.91 22.41 -13.08
CA ALA A 305 2.89 23.87 -13.12
C ALA A 305 3.34 24.45 -14.48
N SER A 306 4.11 23.71 -15.27
CA SER A 306 4.42 24.09 -16.64
C SER A 306 3.11 24.16 -17.44
N GLY A 307 2.76 25.33 -17.99
CA GLY A 307 1.41 25.68 -18.48
C GLY A 307 0.80 24.83 -19.62
N GLY A 308 1.41 23.71 -20.00
CA GLY A 308 0.84 22.66 -20.86
C GLY A 308 0.16 21.50 -20.12
N GLY A 309 0.39 21.37 -18.80
CA GLY A 309 0.02 20.17 -18.04
C GLY A 309 0.91 18.96 -18.39
N LEU A 310 0.67 17.83 -17.72
CA LEU A 310 1.58 16.68 -17.83
C LEU A 310 1.43 15.96 -19.17
N SER A 311 2.49 15.96 -20.00
CA SER A 311 2.56 15.24 -21.27
C SER A 311 2.44 13.72 -21.07
N ALA A 312 2.11 12.97 -22.15
CA ALA A 312 2.04 11.51 -22.06
C ALA A 312 3.38 10.89 -21.62
N ASN A 313 4.49 11.38 -22.17
CA ASN A 313 5.83 10.95 -21.77
C ASN A 313 6.20 11.43 -20.37
N GLY A 314 5.78 12.63 -19.96
CA GLY A 314 5.96 13.12 -18.59
C GLY A 314 5.25 12.25 -17.55
N LYS A 315 4.05 11.75 -17.87
CA LYS A 315 3.34 10.74 -17.05
C LYS A 315 4.14 9.45 -16.93
N ILE A 316 4.56 8.89 -18.07
CA ILE A 316 5.34 7.65 -18.10
C ILE A 316 6.67 7.82 -17.35
N TYR A 317 7.32 8.97 -17.48
CA TYR A 317 8.56 9.29 -16.78
C TYR A 317 8.35 9.33 -15.26
N LEU A 318 7.36 10.08 -14.77
CA LEU A 318 7.07 10.16 -13.32
C LEU A 318 6.69 8.79 -12.74
N ASP A 319 5.91 8.00 -13.48
CA ASP A 319 5.55 6.63 -13.06
C ASP A 319 6.77 5.70 -13.07
N SER A 320 7.67 5.86 -14.04
CA SER A 320 8.91 5.07 -14.13
C SER A 320 9.90 5.45 -13.03
N GLU A 321 10.04 6.73 -12.69
CA GLU A 321 10.85 7.19 -11.56
C GLU A 321 10.29 6.70 -10.22
N ALA A 322 8.96 6.73 -10.04
CA ALA A 322 8.32 6.13 -8.87
C ALA A 322 8.65 4.63 -8.76
N ALA A 323 8.52 3.90 -9.87
CA ALA A 323 8.85 2.48 -9.94
C ALA A 323 10.32 2.23 -9.64
N ARG A 324 11.24 3.04 -10.18
CA ARG A 324 12.69 2.95 -9.90
C ARG A 324 12.97 3.07 -8.41
N ILE A 325 12.46 4.13 -7.76
CA ILE A 325 12.67 4.37 -6.33
C ILE A 325 12.12 3.21 -5.47
N ILE A 326 10.95 2.68 -5.83
CA ILE A 326 10.33 1.55 -5.11
C ILE A 326 11.15 0.27 -5.29
N VAL A 327 11.60 -0.04 -6.51
CA VAL A 327 12.39 -1.24 -6.81
C VAL A 327 13.79 -1.15 -6.20
N GLU A 328 14.43 0.01 -6.22
CA GLU A 328 15.70 0.26 -5.51
C GLU A 328 15.55 0.01 -4.01
N LYS A 329 14.48 0.51 -3.38
CA LYS A 329 14.20 0.22 -1.98
C LYS A 329 14.01 -1.28 -1.75
N ALA A 330 13.21 -1.94 -2.58
CA ALA A 330 12.96 -3.38 -2.46
C ALA A 330 14.26 -4.18 -2.59
N ALA A 331 15.16 -3.80 -3.50
CA ALA A 331 16.48 -4.39 -3.64
C ALA A 331 17.31 -4.21 -2.35
N THR A 332 17.38 -2.99 -1.80
CA THR A 332 18.08 -2.72 -0.53
C THR A 332 17.50 -3.50 0.65
N ASP A 333 16.17 -3.53 0.81
CA ASP A 333 15.51 -4.30 1.87
C ASP A 333 15.81 -5.79 1.73
N PHE A 334 15.80 -6.29 0.50
CA PHE A 334 16.11 -7.68 0.19
C PHE A 334 17.58 -8.02 0.45
N GLU A 335 18.51 -7.11 0.15
CA GLU A 335 19.94 -7.26 0.46
C GLU A 335 20.16 -7.34 1.98
N ILE A 336 19.55 -6.45 2.77
CA ILE A 336 19.64 -6.48 4.24
C ILE A 336 19.10 -7.80 4.82
N ALA A 337 17.95 -8.25 4.32
CA ALA A 337 17.37 -9.53 4.73
C ALA A 337 18.26 -10.71 4.31
N THR A 338 18.83 -10.66 3.11
CA THR A 338 19.75 -11.68 2.58
C THR A 338 21.01 -11.78 3.42
N GLU A 339 21.63 -10.66 3.79
CA GLU A 339 22.81 -10.65 4.66
C GLU A 339 22.53 -11.32 6.01
N SER A 340 21.36 -11.05 6.58
CA SER A 340 20.95 -11.62 7.87
C SER A 340 20.73 -13.13 7.77
N ILE A 341 20.06 -13.59 6.72
CA ILE A 341 19.79 -15.02 6.50
C ILE A 341 21.06 -15.77 6.12
N LEU A 342 21.94 -15.17 5.30
CA LEU A 342 23.22 -15.75 4.92
C LEU A 342 24.09 -16.01 6.16
N LYS A 343 24.14 -15.06 7.11
CA LYS A 343 24.85 -15.24 8.38
C LYS A 343 24.32 -16.43 9.17
N VAL A 344 23.00 -16.63 9.23
CA VAL A 344 22.38 -17.77 9.93
C VAL A 344 22.76 -19.09 9.25
N TYR A 345 22.54 -19.22 7.94
CA TYR A 345 22.84 -20.48 7.25
C TYR A 345 24.33 -20.80 7.19
N GLN A 346 25.22 -19.81 7.06
CA GLN A 346 26.66 -20.02 7.16
C GLN A 346 27.07 -20.46 8.57
N LYS A 347 26.42 -19.93 9.61
CA LYS A 347 26.63 -20.39 10.98
C LYS A 347 26.16 -21.83 11.16
N ASP A 348 24.99 -22.18 10.64
CA ASP A 348 24.44 -23.53 10.73
C ASP A 348 25.30 -24.57 9.97
N ILE A 349 25.88 -24.18 8.82
CA ILE A 349 26.84 -25.02 8.08
C ILE A 349 28.08 -25.30 8.92
N ARG A 350 28.67 -24.27 9.53
CA ARG A 350 29.83 -24.45 10.44
C ARG A 350 29.46 -25.32 11.63
N HIS A 351 28.32 -25.07 12.26
CA HIS A 351 27.87 -25.83 13.41
C HIS A 351 27.64 -27.31 13.06
N ALA A 352 27.12 -27.64 11.87
CA ALA A 352 26.99 -29.01 11.42
C ALA A 352 28.36 -29.71 11.27
N GLN A 353 29.38 -28.98 10.77
CA GLN A 353 30.75 -29.48 10.64
C GLN A 353 31.40 -29.69 12.02
N ASP A 354 31.27 -28.70 12.91
CA ASP A 354 31.78 -28.75 14.28
C ASP A 354 31.14 -29.90 15.07
N LEU A 355 29.81 -30.06 14.95
CA LEU A 355 29.06 -31.14 15.61
C LEU A 355 29.58 -32.53 15.19
N TRP A 356 29.94 -32.71 13.92
CA TRP A 356 30.53 -33.97 13.47
C TRP A 356 31.92 -34.20 14.08
N GLN A 357 32.75 -33.15 14.16
CA GLN A 357 34.07 -33.23 14.78
C GLN A 357 34.00 -33.51 16.28
N ASP A 358 33.04 -32.90 16.98
CA ASP A 358 32.77 -33.13 18.39
C ASP A 358 32.28 -34.56 18.62
N THR A 359 31.33 -35.03 17.79
CA THR A 359 30.84 -36.42 17.81
C THR A 359 31.99 -37.42 17.67
N LEU A 360 32.91 -37.20 16.73
CA LEU A 360 34.08 -38.06 16.56
C LEU A 360 35.02 -38.02 17.78
N THR A 361 35.22 -36.83 18.34
CA THR A 361 36.12 -36.63 19.49
C THR A 361 35.58 -37.34 20.73
N GLU A 362 34.30 -37.15 21.05
CA GLU A 362 33.64 -37.81 22.17
C GLU A 362 33.59 -39.32 21.99
N SER A 363 33.26 -39.79 20.79
CA SER A 363 33.16 -41.23 20.50
C SER A 363 34.51 -41.94 20.63
N ARG A 364 35.61 -41.31 20.18
CA ARG A 364 36.97 -41.84 20.34
C ARG A 364 37.42 -41.86 21.79
N TRP A 365 37.02 -40.86 22.57
CA TRP A 365 37.32 -40.83 24.00
C TRP A 365 36.56 -41.94 24.75
N MET A 366 35.26 -42.10 24.50
CA MET A 366 34.43 -43.15 25.12
C MET A 366 34.84 -44.56 24.68
N GLY A 367 35.16 -44.72 23.39
CA GLY A 367 35.56 -45.98 22.76
C GLY A 367 37.07 -46.17 22.68
N SER A 368 37.85 -45.70 23.65
CA SER A 368 39.33 -45.66 23.56
C SER A 368 40.04 -47.03 23.37
N LEU A 369 39.32 -48.14 23.56
CA LEU A 369 39.80 -49.51 23.35
C LEU A 369 39.34 -50.12 22.02
N LEU A 370 38.50 -49.41 21.26
CA LEU A 370 37.94 -49.85 19.99
C LEU A 370 38.77 -49.33 18.82
N GLU A 371 38.79 -50.09 17.73
CA GLU A 371 39.34 -49.60 16.46
C GLU A 371 38.41 -48.55 15.83
N GLU A 372 38.95 -47.63 15.03
CA GLU A 372 38.20 -46.53 14.42
C GLU A 372 36.97 -47.01 13.63
N TRP A 373 37.06 -48.17 12.97
CA TRP A 373 35.94 -48.73 12.21
C TRP A 373 34.81 -49.24 13.11
N GLU A 374 35.10 -49.73 14.32
CA GLU A 374 34.10 -50.19 15.30
C GLU A 374 33.32 -48.98 15.84
N ILE A 375 34.04 -47.90 16.16
CA ILE A 375 33.45 -46.61 16.56
C ILE A 375 32.54 -46.08 15.44
N MET A 376 33.03 -46.08 14.20
CA MET A 376 32.24 -45.64 13.03
C MET A 376 31.03 -46.54 12.75
N ALA A 377 31.13 -47.85 12.99
CA ALA A 377 30.02 -48.78 12.85
C ALA A 377 28.92 -48.49 13.88
N CYS A 378 29.29 -48.32 15.16
CA CYS A 378 28.33 -47.94 16.21
C CYS A 378 27.63 -46.60 15.93
N LEU A 379 28.40 -45.58 15.51
CA LEU A 379 27.84 -44.28 15.12
C LEU A 379 26.83 -44.41 13.97
N ARG A 380 27.18 -45.19 12.94
CA ARG A 380 26.29 -45.47 11.80
C ARG A 380 25.02 -46.21 12.23
N ASP A 381 25.13 -47.20 13.11
CA ASP A 381 23.98 -47.98 13.60
C ASP A 381 23.02 -47.11 14.41
N MET A 382 23.54 -46.07 15.09
CA MET A 382 22.75 -45.04 15.75
C MET A 382 22.27 -43.91 14.82
N GLY A 383 22.58 -43.98 13.52
CA GLY A 383 22.20 -43.00 12.51
C GLY A 383 23.05 -41.72 12.49
N ALA A 384 24.10 -41.64 13.30
CA ALA A 384 25.06 -40.54 13.33
C ALA A 384 26.16 -40.77 12.28
N THR A 385 26.00 -40.18 11.10
CA THR A 385 26.95 -40.33 9.99
C THR A 385 27.38 -38.96 9.47
N PRO A 386 28.53 -38.84 8.77
CA PRO A 386 28.89 -37.60 8.09
C PRO A 386 27.78 -37.12 7.14
N TYR A 387 27.07 -38.06 6.51
CA TYR A 387 25.98 -37.73 5.60
C TYR A 387 24.78 -37.10 6.31
N THR A 388 24.35 -37.67 7.44
CA THR A 388 23.18 -37.21 8.18
C THR A 388 23.45 -35.94 8.99
N ILE A 389 24.66 -35.79 9.54
CA ILE A 389 25.04 -34.64 10.37
C ILE A 389 25.54 -33.47 9.54
N VAL A 390 26.33 -33.72 8.49
CA VAL A 390 26.97 -32.65 7.70
C VAL A 390 26.33 -32.51 6.32
N THR A 391 26.39 -33.55 5.49
CA THR A 391 26.07 -33.43 4.05
C THR A 391 24.63 -32.97 3.81
N LEU A 392 23.65 -33.66 4.43
CA LEU A 392 22.24 -33.38 4.20
C LEU A 392 21.81 -31.99 4.70
N PRO A 393 22.15 -31.55 5.93
CA PRO A 393 21.87 -30.19 6.39
C PRO A 393 22.58 -29.12 5.54
N CYS A 394 23.88 -29.29 5.27
CA CYS A 394 24.65 -28.32 4.49
C CYS A 394 24.11 -28.15 3.07
N GLN A 395 23.72 -29.23 2.39
CA GLN A 395 23.06 -29.14 1.08
C GLN A 395 21.73 -28.37 1.15
N LYS A 396 20.93 -28.61 2.18
CA LYS A 396 19.66 -27.89 2.39
C LYS A 396 19.88 -26.40 2.66
N TYR A 397 20.89 -26.05 3.45
CA TYR A 397 21.26 -24.65 3.71
C TYR A 397 21.81 -23.97 2.46
N GLN A 398 22.69 -24.64 1.71
CA GLN A 398 23.25 -24.12 0.47
C GLN A 398 22.17 -23.86 -0.57
N ALA A 399 21.23 -24.79 -0.78
CA ALA A 399 20.12 -24.59 -1.71
C ALA A 399 19.25 -23.36 -1.34
N LYS A 400 19.11 -23.05 -0.05
CA LYS A 400 18.42 -21.84 0.41
C LYS A 400 19.24 -20.57 0.17
N ILE A 401 20.56 -20.63 0.40
CA ILE A 401 21.50 -19.54 0.07
C ILE A 401 21.43 -19.22 -1.42
N ASP A 402 21.49 -20.23 -2.28
CA ASP A 402 21.44 -20.08 -3.73
C ASP A 402 20.11 -19.43 -4.18
N LYS A 403 19.00 -19.89 -3.62
CA LYS A 403 17.66 -19.34 -3.91
C LYS A 403 17.57 -17.85 -3.55
N ILE A 404 18.05 -17.46 -2.37
CA ILE A 404 17.99 -16.07 -1.92
C ILE A 404 18.95 -15.19 -2.75
N THR A 405 20.15 -15.67 -3.03
CA THR A 405 21.12 -14.94 -3.87
C THR A 405 20.58 -14.70 -5.29
N ASN A 406 19.90 -15.68 -5.88
CA ASN A 406 19.24 -15.53 -7.18
C ASN A 406 18.10 -14.49 -7.16
N MET A 407 17.34 -14.42 -6.06
CA MET A 407 16.31 -13.38 -5.90
C MET A 407 16.92 -11.97 -5.83
N ALA A 408 18.04 -11.79 -5.11
CA ALA A 408 18.75 -10.52 -5.05
C ALA A 408 19.23 -10.08 -6.44
N TYR A 409 19.79 -11.02 -7.23
CA TYR A 409 20.16 -10.77 -8.62
C TYR A 409 18.99 -10.31 -9.49
N ASN A 410 17.82 -10.94 -9.34
CA ASN A 410 16.62 -10.58 -10.11
C ASN A 410 16.12 -9.15 -9.81
N PHE A 411 16.19 -8.71 -8.56
CA PHE A 411 15.87 -7.32 -8.20
C PHE A 411 16.84 -6.34 -8.86
N ASN A 412 18.14 -6.60 -8.77
CA ASN A 412 19.16 -5.75 -9.39
C ASN A 412 19.03 -5.70 -10.93
N ALA A 413 18.71 -6.82 -11.57
CA ALA A 413 18.43 -6.87 -13.00
C ALA A 413 17.18 -6.05 -13.37
N LEU A 414 16.14 -6.07 -12.53
CA LEU A 414 14.93 -5.26 -12.74
C LEU A 414 15.23 -3.76 -12.60
N THR A 415 15.98 -3.36 -11.58
CA THR A 415 16.44 -1.96 -11.40
C THR A 415 17.14 -1.46 -12.65
N ASN A 416 18.07 -2.25 -13.20
CA ASN A 416 18.81 -1.88 -14.42
C ASN A 416 17.89 -1.73 -15.65
N LYS A 417 16.89 -2.60 -15.81
CA LYS A 417 15.91 -2.50 -16.90
C LYS A 417 15.08 -1.22 -16.79
N ILE A 418 14.66 -0.84 -15.58
CA ILE A 418 13.90 0.40 -15.34
C ILE A 418 14.77 1.62 -15.66
N ASN A 419 16.03 1.62 -15.20
CA ASN A 419 16.99 2.71 -15.47
C ASN A 419 17.23 2.93 -16.97
N ALA A 420 17.39 1.84 -17.73
CA ALA A 420 17.51 1.90 -19.17
C ALA A 420 16.26 2.51 -19.82
N LYS A 421 15.05 2.12 -19.37
CA LYS A 421 13.80 2.67 -19.91
C LYS A 421 13.59 4.14 -19.60
N ILE A 422 13.94 4.59 -18.40
CA ILE A 422 13.91 6.01 -18.04
C ILE A 422 14.84 6.81 -18.96
N THR A 423 16.08 6.33 -19.14
CA THR A 423 17.06 6.96 -20.03
C THR A 423 16.54 7.05 -21.46
N ASP A 424 15.96 5.97 -21.98
CA ASP A 424 15.35 5.92 -23.31
C ASP A 424 14.19 6.94 -23.47
N ILE A 425 13.34 7.10 -22.43
CA ILE A 425 12.22 8.05 -22.46
C ILE A 425 12.73 9.48 -22.53
N VAL A 426 13.68 9.84 -21.65
CA VAL A 426 14.26 11.19 -21.60
C VAL A 426 15.01 11.50 -22.90
N ALA A 427 15.75 10.54 -23.47
CA ALA A 427 16.49 10.75 -24.72
C ALA A 427 15.57 10.99 -25.93
N ARG A 428 14.38 10.38 -25.96
CA ARG A 428 13.42 10.52 -27.07
C ARG A 428 12.53 11.76 -26.99
N ASP A 429 12.51 12.45 -25.85
CA ASP A 429 11.64 13.60 -25.61
C ASP A 429 12.49 14.82 -25.24
N SER A 430 12.85 15.61 -26.26
CA SER A 430 13.70 16.79 -26.08
C SER A 430 13.05 17.89 -25.22
N GLU A 431 11.72 17.99 -25.24
CA GLU A 431 10.97 18.94 -24.43
C GLU A 431 10.99 18.52 -22.96
N LEU A 432 10.70 17.25 -22.67
CA LEU A 432 10.84 16.68 -21.33
C LEU A 432 12.29 16.82 -20.84
N ALA A 433 13.27 16.50 -21.68
CA ALA A 433 14.69 16.64 -21.32
C ALA A 433 15.05 18.10 -20.98
N GLN A 434 14.49 19.07 -21.69
CA GLN A 434 14.70 20.49 -21.39
C GLN A 434 14.02 20.90 -20.08
N GLN A 435 12.79 20.44 -19.82
CA GLN A 435 12.09 20.67 -18.55
C GLN A 435 12.86 20.08 -17.36
N LEU A 436 13.48 18.91 -17.53
CA LEU A 436 14.30 18.27 -16.51
C LEU A 436 15.63 18.97 -16.25
N ARG A 437 16.21 19.66 -17.25
CA ARG A 437 17.46 20.43 -17.09
C ARG A 437 17.30 21.70 -16.23
N GLY A 438 16.07 22.18 -16.05
CA GLY A 438 15.77 23.37 -15.25
C GLY A 438 15.58 23.11 -13.75
N ILE A 439 15.87 21.89 -13.28
CA ILE A 439 15.62 21.36 -11.94
C ILE A 439 16.94 20.84 -11.38
#